data_AF-A0A5Y5J6H0-F1
#
_entry.id   AF-A0A5Y5J6H0-F1
#
_cell.length_a   1.000
_cell.length_b   1.000
_cell.length_c   1.000
_cell.angle_alpha   90.00
_cell.angle_beta   90.00
_cell.angle_gamma   90.00
#
_symmetry.space_group_name_H-M   'P 1'
#
loop_
_entity.id
_entity.type
_entity.pdbx_description
1 polymer ?
#
loop_
_entity_poly.entity_id
_entity_poly.type
_entity_poly.pdbx_seq_one_letter_code
_entity_poly.pdbx_strand_id
1 'polypeptide(L)'
;MAAFPASGEINSRLAEPAAAIARVEAHFAEEAQAVDRTDGLSMSFPDWRFNLRSSNTEPVVRLNVESRGDQYLMRENTYRILEFLRDS
;
A
#
# COMPACT_ATOMS: atom_id res chain seq x y z
N MET A 1 -2.70 -13.81 -19.08
CA MET A 1 -2.23 -12.75 -18.17
C MET A 1 -3.31 -12.54 -17.12
N ALA A 2 -2.97 -12.31 -15.85
CA ALA A 2 -3.98 -12.12 -14.81
C ALA A 2 -4.72 -10.79 -15.03
N ALA A 3 -6.05 -10.77 -14.88
CA ALA A 3 -6.84 -9.54 -14.98
C ALA A 3 -6.52 -8.55 -13.85
N PHE A 4 -6.14 -9.08 -12.68
CA PHE A 4 -5.72 -8.30 -11.53
C PHE A 4 -4.48 -8.94 -10.89
N PRO A 5 -3.27 -8.72 -11.43
CA PRO A 5 -2.06 -9.21 -10.78
C PRO A 5 -1.90 -8.50 -9.43
N ALA A 6 -1.59 -9.29 -8.40
CA ALA A 6 -1.44 -8.82 -7.03
C ALA A 6 -0.02 -9.07 -6.51
N SER A 7 0.44 -8.24 -5.59
CA SER A 7 1.71 -8.43 -4.88
C SER A 7 1.69 -9.64 -3.95
N GLY A 8 0.48 -10.06 -3.53
CA GLY A 8 0.27 -10.82 -2.31
C GLY A 8 0.50 -9.95 -1.07
N GLU A 9 0.30 -10.54 0.11
CA GLU A 9 0.52 -9.83 1.36
C GLU A 9 2.03 -9.71 1.67
N ILE A 10 2.48 -8.47 1.88
CA ILE A 10 3.85 -8.16 2.30
C ILE A 10 3.81 -7.59 3.72
N ASN A 11 4.46 -8.30 4.64
CA ASN A 11 4.57 -7.88 6.04
C ASN A 11 5.83 -7.03 6.24
N SER A 12 5.67 -5.83 6.80
CA SER A 12 6.78 -4.93 7.16
C SER A 12 6.72 -4.64 8.66
N ARG A 13 7.78 -5.02 9.40
CA ARG A 13 7.94 -4.68 10.82
C ARG A 13 8.50 -3.27 10.92
N LEU A 14 7.79 -2.38 11.60
CA LEU A 14 8.12 -0.95 11.69
C LEU A 14 8.11 -0.51 13.15
N ALA A 15 9.03 0.39 13.52
CA ALA A 15 9.06 0.99 14.85
C ALA A 15 7.84 1.89 15.07
N GLU A 16 7.43 2.63 14.03
CA GLU A 16 6.32 3.58 14.08
C GLU A 16 5.31 3.33 12.93
N PRO A 17 4.48 2.28 13.02
CA PRO A 17 3.51 1.92 11.97
C PRO A 17 2.59 3.05 11.54
N ALA A 18 2.05 3.80 12.51
CA ALA A 18 1.12 4.90 12.24
C ALA A 18 1.80 6.05 11.48
N ALA A 19 3.02 6.43 11.86
CA ALA A 19 3.79 7.47 11.18
C ALA A 19 4.14 7.05 9.75
N ALA A 20 4.54 5.79 9.55
CA ALA A 20 4.83 5.24 8.23
C ALA A 20 3.61 5.26 7.30
N ILE A 21 2.44 4.84 7.79
CA ILE A 21 1.19 4.88 7.02
C ILE A 21 0.84 6.33 6.67
N ALA A 22 0.97 7.27 7.61
CA ALA A 22 0.70 8.68 7.36
C ALA A 22 1.63 9.29 6.29
N ARG A 23 2.91 8.88 6.25
CA ARG A 23 3.85 9.30 5.19
C ARG A 23 3.40 8.79 3.81
N VAL A 24 3.02 7.51 3.71
CA VAL A 24 2.50 6.94 2.46
C VAL A 24 1.24 7.70 2.03
N GLU A 25 0.29 7.89 2.95
CA GLU A 25 -0.94 8.62 2.66
C GLU A 25 -0.67 10.01 2.11
N ALA A 26 0.18 10.80 2.79
CA ALA A 26 0.53 12.14 2.39
C ALA A 26 1.20 12.18 1.01
N HIS A 27 2.07 11.21 0.69
CA HIS A 27 2.75 11.15 -0.61
C HIS A 27 1.78 10.90 -1.76
N PHE A 28 0.78 10.04 -1.57
CA PHE A 28 -0.12 9.61 -2.63
C PHE A 28 -1.48 10.33 -2.65
N ALA A 29 -1.77 11.19 -1.66
CA ALA A 29 -3.09 11.80 -1.47
C ALA A 29 -3.56 12.62 -2.68
N GLU A 30 -2.65 13.34 -3.35
CA GLU A 30 -2.98 14.18 -4.50
C GLU A 30 -3.33 13.37 -5.76
N GLU A 31 -2.76 12.18 -5.90
CA GLU A 31 -2.95 11.30 -7.07
C GLU A 31 -4.13 10.32 -6.89
N ALA A 32 -4.61 10.14 -5.65
CA ALA A 32 -5.63 9.16 -5.34
C ALA A 32 -7.03 9.60 -5.81
N GLN A 33 -7.74 8.68 -6.47
CA GLN A 33 -9.14 8.88 -6.85
C GLN A 33 -10.09 8.66 -5.66
N ALA A 34 -9.70 7.79 -4.74
CA ALA A 34 -10.47 7.51 -3.53
C ALA A 34 -9.55 7.07 -2.39
N VAL A 35 -9.92 7.47 -1.18
CA VAL A 35 -9.27 7.07 0.08
C VAL A 35 -10.34 6.51 1.02
N ASP A 36 -10.14 5.28 1.48
CA ASP A 36 -10.97 4.61 2.47
C ASP A 36 -10.13 4.26 3.70
N ARG A 37 -10.69 4.46 4.89
CA ARG A 37 -10.01 4.23 6.18
C ARG A 37 -10.71 3.18 7.06
N THR A 38 -11.58 2.36 6.48
CA THR A 38 -12.43 1.40 7.19
C THR A 38 -11.65 0.19 7.71
N ASP A 39 -10.70 -0.33 6.92
CA ASP A 39 -9.82 -1.45 7.28
C ASP A 39 -8.36 -1.11 6.95
N GLY A 40 -7.78 -0.22 7.75
CA GLY A 40 -6.51 0.42 7.44
C GLY A 40 -6.65 1.49 6.36
N LEU A 41 -5.57 1.84 5.67
CA LEU A 41 -5.56 2.81 4.58
C LEU A 41 -5.70 2.08 3.24
N SER A 42 -6.81 2.31 2.54
CA SER A 42 -6.98 1.86 1.16
C SER A 42 -7.01 3.07 0.23
N MET A 43 -6.19 3.06 -0.83
CA MET A 43 -6.17 4.11 -1.84
C MET A 43 -6.31 3.50 -3.22
N SER A 44 -7.16 4.12 -4.05
CA SER A 44 -7.43 3.67 -5.41
C SER A 44 -7.01 4.73 -6.43
N PHE A 45 -6.43 4.27 -7.52
CA PHE A 45 -5.95 5.02 -8.67
C PHE A 45 -6.60 4.44 -9.93
N PRO A 46 -6.45 5.09 -11.12
CA PRO A 46 -7.11 4.61 -12.33
C PRO A 46 -6.84 3.12 -12.62
N ASP A 47 -5.57 2.72 -12.55
CA ASP A 47 -5.11 1.40 -13.00
C ASP A 47 -4.57 0.52 -11.87
N TRP A 48 -4.56 0.99 -10.63
CA TRP A 48 -4.05 0.23 -9.50
C TRP A 48 -4.63 0.69 -8.17
N ARG A 49 -4.47 -0.13 -7.14
CA ARG A 49 -4.88 0.18 -5.77
C ARG A 49 -3.96 -0.50 -4.77
N PHE A 50 -3.99 -0.02 -3.54
CA PHE A 50 -3.34 -0.71 -2.44
C PHE A 50 -4.15 -0.64 -1.15
N ASN A 51 -3.81 -1.53 -0.22
CA ASN A 51 -4.26 -1.52 1.16
C ASN A 51 -3.05 -1.64 2.10
N LEU A 52 -3.02 -0.77 3.12
CA LEU A 52 -2.10 -0.83 4.25
C LEU A 52 -2.89 -1.03 5.54
N ARG A 53 -2.63 -2.14 6.23
CA ARG A 53 -3.26 -2.42 7.52
C ARG A 53 -2.22 -2.68 8.60
N SER A 54 -2.35 -2.01 9.72
CA SER A 54 -1.58 -2.33 10.92
C SER A 54 -2.13 -3.60 11.57
N SER A 55 -1.25 -4.46 12.06
CA SER A 55 -1.65 -5.55 12.95
C SER A 55 -2.08 -4.99 14.31
N ASN A 56 -3.15 -5.53 14.88
CA ASN A 56 -3.66 -5.11 16.20
C ASN A 56 -2.77 -5.60 17.35
N THR A 57 -1.97 -6.64 17.12
CA THR A 57 -1.21 -7.34 18.17
C THR A 57 0.30 -7.33 17.96
N GLU A 58 0.77 -6.88 16.79
CA GLU A 58 2.19 -6.89 16.43
C GLU A 58 2.58 -5.57 15.75
N PRO A 59 3.82 -5.09 15.86
CA PRO A 59 4.30 -3.88 15.19
C PRO A 59 4.58 -4.16 13.71
N VAL A 60 3.58 -4.63 12.98
CA VAL A 60 3.65 -5.05 11.58
C VAL A 60 2.58 -4.31 10.79
N VAL A 61 2.98 -3.74 9.65
CA VAL A 61 2.09 -3.24 8.61
C VAL A 61 2.05 -4.25 7.47
N ARG A 62 0.85 -4.59 7.02
CA ARG A 62 0.60 -5.49 5.89
C ARG A 62 0.23 -4.68 4.67
N LEU A 63 0.94 -4.89 3.57
CA LEU A 63 0.71 -4.26 2.28
C LEU A 63 0.11 -5.28 1.30
N ASN A 64 -0.94 -4.89 0.59
CA ASN A 64 -1.37 -5.53 -0.66
C ASN A 64 -1.47 -4.47 -1.75
N VAL A 65 -0.98 -4.79 -2.94
CA VAL A 65 -1.09 -3.96 -4.15
C VAL A 65 -1.67 -4.80 -5.28
N GLU A 66 -2.58 -4.20 -6.04
CA GLU A 66 -3.19 -4.81 -7.22
C GLU A 66 -3.24 -3.80 -8.36
N SER A 67 -3.15 -4.27 -9.60
CA SER A 67 -3.34 -3.44 -10.78
C SER A 67 -4.38 -4.03 -11.74
N ARG A 68 -4.79 -3.26 -12.75
CA ARG A 68 -5.68 -3.70 -13.83
C ARG A 68 -4.84 -4.27 -14.98
N GLY A 69 -4.61 -5.57 -14.97
CA GLY A 69 -3.91 -6.29 -16.05
C GLY A 69 -2.40 -6.02 -16.19
N ASP A 70 -1.83 -5.13 -15.37
CA ASP A 70 -0.45 -4.66 -15.51
C ASP A 70 0.46 -5.12 -14.36
N GLN A 71 1.17 -6.22 -14.57
CA GLN A 71 2.08 -6.76 -13.55
C GLN A 71 3.28 -5.84 -13.26
N TYR A 72 3.72 -5.05 -14.24
CA TYR A 72 4.83 -4.13 -14.05
C TYR A 72 4.40 -2.97 -13.14
N LEU A 73 3.25 -2.36 -13.43
CA LEU A 73 2.67 -1.30 -12.60
C LEU A 73 2.42 -1.76 -11.16
N MET A 74 1.92 -2.98 -10.98
CA MET A 74 1.75 -3.55 -9.63
C MET A 74 3.10 -3.65 -8.90
N ARG A 75 4.14 -4.17 -9.55
CA ARG A 75 5.47 -4.32 -8.95
C ARG A 75 6.12 -2.98 -8.64
N GLU A 76 6.10 -2.05 -9.58
CA GLU A 76 6.66 -0.70 -9.44
C GLU A 76 6.04 0.03 -8.24
N ASN A 77 4.71 0.07 -8.16
CA ASN A 77 4.05 0.74 -7.03
C ASN A 77 4.22 -0.03 -5.71
N THR A 78 4.37 -1.35 -5.75
CA THR A 78 4.76 -2.12 -4.55
C THR A 78 6.11 -1.65 -4.02
N TYR A 79 7.12 -1.50 -4.89
CA TYR A 79 8.44 -1.02 -4.47
C TYR A 79 8.39 0.42 -3.95
N ARG A 80 7.69 1.32 -4.64
CA ARG A 80 7.52 2.72 -4.19
C ARG A 80 6.91 2.77 -2.79
N ILE A 81 5.82 2.04 -2.53
CA ILE A 81 5.18 2.05 -1.19
C ILE A 81 6.11 1.48 -0.12
N LEU A 82 6.83 0.39 -0.43
CA LEU A 82 7.78 -0.19 0.52
C LEU A 82 8.93 0.73 0.87
N GLU A 83 9.39 1.57 -0.06
CA GLU A 83 10.38 2.61 0.18
C GLU A 83 9.85 3.61 1.23
N PHE A 84 8.69 4.22 0.98
CA PHE A 84 8.08 5.18 1.92
C PHE A 84 7.73 4.57 3.30
N LEU A 85 7.32 3.30 3.34
CA LEU A 85 7.04 2.61 4.59
C LEU A 85 8.28 2.39 5.45
N ARG A 86 9.43 2.13 4.83
CA ARG A 86 10.68 1.74 5.51
C ARG A 86 11.62 2.92 5.71
N ASP A 87 11.40 4.02 4.99
CA ASP A 87 12.11 5.27 5.21
C ASP A 87 11.90 5.72 6.66
N SER A 88 13.00 5.99 7.37
CA SER A 88 13.05 6.19 8.83
C SER A 88 13.49 7.60 9.16
#